data_AF-A0A285ITL1-F1
#
_entry.id   AF-A0A285ITL1-F1
#
_cell.length_a   1.000
_cell.length_b   1.000
_cell.length_c   1.000
_cell.angle_alpha   90.00
_cell.angle_beta   90.00
_cell.angle_gamma   90.00
#
_symmetry.space_group_name_H-M   'P 1'
#
loop_
_entity.id
_entity.type
_entity.pdbx_description
1 polymer ?
#
loop_
_entity_poly.entity_id
_entity_poly.type
_entity_poly.pdbx_seq_one_letter_code
_entity_poly.pdbx_strand_id
1 'polypeptide(L)'
;MKLAIVTAVATLALVSMNSEASVNTYTYSNTEYCQLATGDATEMTLAAYSRKLGFTPTQAECRALLQPVKAAVSVSEEDIARQQLLRFQRGSVIRLNRTLEQKLVALPADERMSVLKNLFN
;
A
#
# COMPACT_ATOMS: atom_id res chain seq x y z
N MET A 1 -41.86 -19.16 36.71
CA MET A 1 -41.46 -19.21 35.28
C MET A 1 -40.04 -18.66 35.11
N LYS A 2 -38.99 -19.44 35.43
CA LYS A 2 -37.57 -19.04 35.19
C LYS A 2 -36.63 -20.21 34.84
N LEU A 3 -37.14 -21.44 34.74
CA LEU A 3 -36.32 -22.64 34.47
C LEU A 3 -36.47 -23.20 33.04
N ALA A 4 -37.45 -22.72 32.26
CA ALA A 4 -37.71 -23.24 30.92
C ALA A 4 -36.91 -22.55 29.79
N ILE A 5 -36.26 -21.41 30.08
CA ILE A 5 -35.56 -20.62 29.05
C ILE A 5 -34.11 -21.12 28.85
N VAL A 6 -33.51 -21.75 29.85
CA VAL A 6 -32.10 -22.17 29.79
C VAL A 6 -31.90 -23.42 28.93
N THR A 7 -32.91 -24.29 28.80
CA THR A 7 -32.80 -25.53 28.01
C THR A 7 -32.97 -25.32 26.51
N ALA A 8 -33.66 -24.25 26.07
CA ALA A 8 -33.85 -23.95 24.65
C ALA A 8 -32.57 -23.39 23.99
N VAL A 9 -31.72 -22.70 24.75
CA VAL A 9 -30.44 -22.17 24.22
C VAL A 9 -29.40 -23.27 24.04
N ALA A 10 -29.43 -24.32 24.88
CA ALA A 10 -28.50 -25.43 24.79
C ALA A 10 -28.75 -26.35 23.58
N THR A 11 -30.00 -26.47 23.10
CA THR A 11 -30.33 -27.33 21.95
C THR A 11 -30.07 -26.67 20.61
N LEU A 12 -30.18 -25.33 20.49
CA LEU A 12 -29.77 -24.63 19.27
C LEU A 12 -28.25 -24.69 19.03
N ALA A 13 -27.45 -24.87 20.09
CA ALA A 13 -25.99 -25.05 19.95
C ALA A 13 -25.60 -26.42 19.37
N LEU A 14 -26.48 -27.42 19.42
CA LEU A 14 -26.20 -28.77 18.93
C LEU A 14 -26.63 -29.00 17.48
N VAL A 15 -27.55 -28.18 16.94
CA VAL A 15 -28.03 -28.32 15.55
C VAL A 15 -27.13 -27.58 14.56
N SER A 16 -26.33 -26.61 15.00
CA SER A 16 -25.32 -25.95 14.15
C SER A 16 -24.04 -26.76 13.94
N MET A 17 -23.88 -27.93 14.58
CA MET A 17 -22.72 -28.81 14.38
C MET A 17 -22.88 -29.75 13.18
N ASN A 18 -24.02 -29.74 12.49
CA ASN A 18 -24.33 -30.63 11.37
C ASN A 18 -24.71 -29.86 10.10
N SER A 19 -23.83 -29.00 9.59
CA SER A 19 -23.88 -28.46 8.23
C SER A 19 -22.54 -27.73 8.00
N GLU A 20 -21.63 -28.11 7.12
CA GLU A 20 -21.62 -29.11 6.07
C GLU A 20 -20.18 -29.60 5.98
N ALA A 21 -19.99 -30.92 5.85
CA ALA A 21 -18.79 -31.47 5.26
C ALA A 21 -18.78 -31.06 3.78
N SER A 22 -18.52 -29.79 3.51
CA SER A 22 -18.14 -29.36 2.19
C SER A 22 -16.84 -30.07 1.88
N VAL A 23 -16.86 -30.94 0.86
CA VAL A 23 -15.66 -31.25 0.07
C VAL A 23 -15.26 -29.95 -0.66
N ASN A 24 -14.92 -28.93 0.13
CA ASN A 24 -14.38 -27.68 -0.35
C ASN A 24 -12.93 -28.01 -0.66
N THR A 25 -12.63 -28.13 -1.94
CA THR A 25 -11.26 -28.04 -2.47
C THR A 25 -10.75 -26.63 -2.27
N TYR A 26 -10.83 -26.11 -1.04
CA TYR A 26 -10.35 -24.79 -0.69
C TYR A 26 -8.83 -24.88 -0.70
N THR A 27 -8.23 -24.30 -1.73
CA THR A 27 -6.78 -24.18 -1.86
C THR A 27 -6.33 -23.06 -0.95
N TYR A 28 -5.68 -23.42 0.15
CA TYR A 28 -5.08 -22.45 1.06
C TYR A 28 -3.86 -21.78 0.39
N SER A 29 -3.75 -20.46 0.52
CA SER A 29 -2.68 -19.67 -0.11
C SER A 29 -1.80 -18.99 0.93
N ASN A 30 -0.49 -18.94 0.64
CA ASN A 30 0.46 -18.18 1.45
C ASN A 30 0.11 -16.69 1.50
N THR A 31 -0.43 -16.14 0.41
CA THR A 31 -0.81 -14.72 0.34
C THR A 31 -1.98 -14.42 1.27
N GLU A 32 -3.00 -15.28 1.29
CA GLU A 32 -4.17 -15.15 2.18
C GLU A 32 -3.77 -15.30 3.66
N TYR A 33 -2.92 -16.28 3.99
CA TYR A 33 -2.38 -16.41 5.35
C TYR A 33 -1.71 -15.10 5.80
N CYS A 34 -0.86 -14.52 4.93
CA CYS A 34 -0.15 -13.30 5.25
C CYS A 34 -1.09 -12.09 5.39
N GLN A 35 -2.15 -12.00 4.58
CA GLN A 35 -3.18 -10.97 4.74
C GLN A 35 -3.90 -11.09 6.09
N LEU A 36 -4.29 -12.30 6.47
CA LEU A 36 -4.90 -12.58 7.76
C LEU A 36 -3.94 -12.24 8.91
N ALA A 37 -2.65 -12.58 8.78
CA ALA A 37 -1.63 -12.31 9.79
C ALA A 37 -1.33 -10.81 9.97
N THR A 38 -1.56 -9.98 8.94
CA THR A 38 -1.44 -8.52 9.03
C THR A 38 -2.71 -7.82 9.53
N GLY A 39 -3.85 -8.50 9.54
CA GLY A 39 -5.12 -7.98 10.04
C GLY A 39 -5.37 -8.37 11.51
N ASP A 40 -6.62 -8.26 11.93
CA ASP A 40 -7.06 -8.59 13.30
C ASP A 40 -7.43 -10.09 13.47
N ALA A 41 -6.81 -10.98 12.70
CA ALA A 41 -7.05 -12.41 12.84
C ALA A 41 -6.52 -12.90 14.20
N THR A 42 -7.27 -13.79 14.86
CA THR A 42 -6.82 -14.36 16.13
C THR A 42 -5.69 -15.36 15.91
N GLU A 43 -4.84 -15.55 16.90
CA GLU A 43 -3.74 -16.52 16.83
C GLU A 43 -4.26 -17.94 16.54
N MET A 44 -5.45 -18.28 17.04
CA MET A 44 -6.11 -19.56 16.80
C MET A 44 -6.52 -19.74 15.33
N THR A 45 -7.00 -18.69 14.65
CA THR A 45 -7.37 -18.79 13.23
C THR A 45 -6.13 -18.92 12.35
N LEU A 46 -5.06 -18.19 12.66
CA LEU A 46 -3.77 -18.33 11.97
C LEU A 46 -3.17 -19.72 12.15
N ALA A 47 -3.18 -20.26 13.37
CA ALA A 47 -2.70 -21.61 13.65
C ALA A 47 -3.52 -22.69 12.93
N ALA A 48 -4.84 -22.52 12.81
CA ALA A 48 -5.68 -23.43 12.03
C ALA A 48 -5.37 -23.34 10.53
N TYR A 49 -5.20 -22.11 10.01
CA TYR A 49 -4.91 -21.88 8.60
C TYR A 49 -3.54 -22.44 8.20
N SER A 50 -2.50 -22.24 9.02
CA SER A 50 -1.16 -22.76 8.76
C SER A 50 -1.11 -24.29 8.78
N ARG A 51 -1.89 -24.94 9.65
CA ARG A 51 -2.03 -26.41 9.65
C ARG A 51 -2.67 -26.94 8.37
N LYS A 52 -3.63 -26.20 7.81
CA LYS A 52 -4.27 -26.56 6.53
C LYS A 52 -3.37 -26.31 5.34
N LEU A 53 -2.55 -25.26 5.41
CA LEU A 53 -1.55 -24.91 4.42
C LEU A 53 -0.30 -25.81 4.51
N GLY A 54 -0.05 -26.45 5.65
CA GLY A 54 1.11 -27.32 5.89
C GLY A 54 2.42 -26.56 6.08
N PHE A 55 2.35 -25.24 6.16
CA PHE A 55 3.49 -24.33 6.26
C PHE A 55 3.09 -23.07 7.05
N THR A 56 4.04 -22.50 7.79
CA THR A 56 3.86 -21.27 8.56
C THR A 56 4.78 -20.21 7.98
N PRO A 57 4.28 -19.33 7.09
CA PRO A 57 5.05 -18.21 6.55
C PRO A 57 5.65 -17.36 7.66
N THR A 58 6.94 -17.09 7.57
CA THR A 58 7.65 -16.16 8.43
C THR A 58 7.24 -14.72 8.13
N GLN A 59 7.50 -13.81 9.07
CA GLN A 59 7.21 -12.39 8.85
C GLN A 59 7.94 -11.82 7.60
N ALA A 60 9.16 -12.29 7.32
CA ALA A 60 9.92 -11.87 6.15
C ALA A 60 9.28 -12.35 4.84
N GLU A 61 8.84 -13.61 4.79
CA GLU A 61 8.13 -14.17 3.65
C GLU A 61 6.80 -13.47 3.41
N CYS A 62 6.04 -13.17 4.48
CA CYS A 62 4.82 -12.39 4.35
C CYS A 62 5.07 -10.97 3.82
N ARG A 63 6.15 -10.31 4.24
CA ARG A 63 6.53 -9.01 3.67
C ARG A 63 6.87 -9.13 2.18
N ALA A 64 7.54 -10.19 1.76
CA ALA A 64 7.87 -10.40 0.34
C ALA A 64 6.61 -10.71 -0.50
N LEU A 65 5.69 -11.51 0.03
CA LEU A 65 4.44 -11.89 -0.65
C LEU A 65 3.41 -10.75 -0.72
N LEU A 66 3.36 -9.90 0.30
CA LEU A 66 2.43 -8.77 0.36
C LEU A 66 3.01 -7.46 -0.16
N GLN A 67 4.33 -7.42 -0.44
CA GLN A 67 4.88 -6.29 -1.15
C GLN A 67 4.12 -6.20 -2.47
N PRO A 68 3.49 -5.04 -2.79
CA PRO A 68 3.01 -4.84 -4.13
C PRO A 68 4.23 -5.08 -5.00
N VAL A 69 4.13 -6.02 -5.93
CA VAL A 69 5.12 -6.18 -6.98
C VAL A 69 5.21 -4.78 -7.56
N LYS A 70 6.24 -4.03 -7.14
CA LYS A 70 6.78 -2.96 -7.93
C LYS A 70 7.25 -3.72 -9.13
N ALA A 71 6.32 -3.96 -10.06
CA ALA A 71 6.65 -4.03 -11.46
C ALA A 71 7.64 -2.89 -11.56
N ALA A 72 8.88 -3.23 -11.87
CA ALA A 72 9.77 -2.23 -12.42
C ALA A 72 8.96 -1.70 -13.60
N VAL A 73 8.16 -0.66 -13.34
CA VAL A 73 7.74 0.28 -14.34
C VAL A 73 9.08 0.85 -14.71
N SER A 74 9.74 0.16 -15.64
CA SER A 74 10.72 0.75 -16.52
C SER A 74 9.97 1.96 -17.01
N VAL A 75 10.22 3.10 -16.36
CA VAL A 75 9.69 4.38 -16.79
C VAL A 75 10.21 4.46 -18.21
N SER A 76 9.34 4.19 -19.17
CA SER A 76 9.79 4.15 -20.55
C SER A 76 10.25 5.58 -20.86
N GLU A 77 11.19 5.72 -21.79
CA GLU A 77 11.61 7.06 -22.21
C GLU A 77 10.41 7.93 -22.61
N GLU A 78 9.30 7.31 -23.04
CA GLU A 78 8.03 7.96 -23.35
C GLU A 78 7.32 8.53 -22.11
N ASP A 79 7.37 7.85 -20.96
CA ASP A 79 6.80 8.36 -19.70
C ASP A 79 7.64 9.52 -19.14
N ILE A 80 8.96 9.47 -19.30
CA ILE A 80 9.86 10.59 -18.95
C ILE A 80 9.57 11.77 -19.87
N ALA A 81 9.49 11.54 -21.18
CA ALA A 81 9.16 12.56 -22.16
C ALA A 81 7.77 13.17 -21.90
N ARG A 82 6.77 12.35 -21.55
CA ARG A 82 5.43 12.82 -21.20
C ARG A 82 5.42 13.64 -19.92
N GLN A 83 6.18 13.25 -18.89
CA GLN A 83 6.35 14.06 -17.69
C GLN A 83 7.09 15.37 -17.96
N GLN A 84 8.09 15.37 -18.84
CA GLN A 84 8.79 16.58 -19.28
C GLN A 84 7.85 17.50 -20.06
N LEU A 85 7.08 16.97 -21.01
CA LEU A 85 6.07 17.73 -21.76
C LEU A 85 5.01 18.32 -20.83
N LEU A 86 4.54 17.57 -19.83
CA LEU A 86 3.63 18.10 -18.81
C LEU A 86 4.27 19.18 -17.93
N ARG A 87 5.58 19.10 -17.64
CA ARG A 87 6.32 20.16 -16.94
C ARG A 87 6.45 21.42 -17.80
N PHE A 88 6.70 21.27 -19.10
CA PHE A 88 6.76 22.41 -20.04
C PHE A 88 5.37 23.04 -20.25
N GLN A 89 4.32 22.23 -20.41
CA GLN A 89 2.94 22.70 -20.58
C GLN A 89 2.38 23.40 -19.35
N ARG A 90 2.82 23.01 -18.14
CA ARG A 90 2.40 23.65 -16.88
C ARG A 90 3.11 24.98 -16.61
N GLY A 91 3.90 25.49 -17.55
CA GLY A 91 4.65 26.73 -17.40
C GLY A 91 5.72 26.53 -16.32
N SER A 92 6.89 26.02 -16.73
CA SER A 92 8.02 25.89 -15.82
C SER A 92 8.47 27.27 -15.33
N VAL A 93 7.92 27.71 -14.19
CA VAL A 93 8.49 28.81 -13.43
C VAL A 93 9.82 28.30 -12.89
N ILE A 94 10.92 28.78 -13.48
CA ILE A 94 12.26 28.46 -13.00
C ILE A 94 12.37 29.01 -11.58
N ARG A 95 12.36 28.12 -10.58
CA ARG A 95 12.56 28.51 -9.20
C ARG A 95 14.05 28.75 -8.99
N LEU A 96 14.40 30.01 -8.73
CA LEU A 96 15.76 30.39 -8.39
C LEU A 96 16.12 29.83 -7.00
N ASN A 97 17.38 29.45 -6.81
CA ASN A 97 17.86 29.06 -5.49
C ASN A 97 17.78 30.28 -4.55
N ARG A 98 17.39 30.08 -3.28
CA ARG A 98 17.23 31.13 -2.26
C ARG A 98 18.45 32.04 -2.14
N THR A 99 19.67 31.50 -2.30
CA THR A 99 20.91 32.29 -2.29
C THR A 99 21.02 33.23 -3.50
N LEU A 100 20.53 32.80 -4.67
CA LEU A 100 20.51 33.63 -5.87
C LEU A 100 19.44 34.71 -5.79
N GLU A 101 18.28 34.40 -5.21
CA GLU A 101 17.22 35.38 -4.94
C GLU A 101 17.73 36.50 -4.03
N GLN A 102 18.45 36.17 -2.95
CA GLN A 102 19.04 37.16 -2.05
C GLN A 102 20.07 38.05 -2.76
N LYS A 103 20.91 37.47 -3.62
CA LYS A 103 21.89 38.23 -4.41
C LYS A 103 21.22 39.13 -5.45
N LEU A 104 20.15 38.68 -6.09
CA LEU A 104 19.36 39.47 -7.05
C LEU A 104 18.62 40.64 -6.38
N VAL A 105 18.10 40.43 -5.18
CA VAL A 105 17.44 41.47 -4.38
C VAL A 105 18.43 42.51 -3.88
N ALA A 106 19.65 42.10 -3.54
CA ALA A 106 20.73 43.00 -3.10
C ALA A 106 21.31 43.88 -4.22
N LEU A 107 21.07 43.55 -5.48
CA LEU A 107 21.50 44.34 -6.63
C LEU A 107 20.58 45.55 -6.89
N PRO A 108 21.12 46.68 -7.37
CA PRO A 108 20.34 47.82 -7.82
C PRO A 108 19.46 47.44 -9.03
N ALA A 109 18.32 48.13 -9.18
CA ALA A 109 17.29 47.78 -10.17
C ALA A 109 17.83 47.74 -11.61
N ASP A 110 18.79 48.61 -11.91
CA ASP A 110 19.38 48.80 -13.24
C ASP A 110 20.26 47.61 -13.66
N GLU A 111 20.93 46.97 -12.69
CA GLU A 111 21.80 45.81 -12.91
C GLU A 111 21.05 44.48 -12.80
N ARG A 112 19.91 44.46 -12.11
CA ARG A 112 19.11 43.23 -11.96
C ARG A 112 18.64 42.68 -13.31
N MET A 113 18.23 43.57 -14.22
CA MET A 113 17.75 43.17 -15.55
C MET A 113 18.85 42.63 -16.45
N SER A 114 20.09 43.14 -16.35
CA SER A 114 21.22 42.62 -17.14
C SER A 114 21.65 41.24 -16.63
N VAL A 115 21.68 41.05 -15.32
CA VAL A 115 22.00 39.76 -14.70
C VAL A 115 20.95 38.71 -15.02
N LEU A 116 19.66 39.05 -14.95
CA LEU A 116 18.59 38.12 -15.34
C LEU A 116 18.69 37.74 -16.82
N LYS A 117 18.97 38.68 -17.73
CA LYS A 117 19.20 38.37 -19.15
C LYS A 117 20.38 37.43 -19.36
N ASN A 118 21.47 37.60 -18.61
CA ASN A 118 22.64 36.72 -18.70
C ASN A 118 22.43 35.32 -18.10
N LEU A 119 21.45 35.16 -17.19
CA LEU A 119 21.11 33.88 -16.57
C LEU A 119 20.16 33.01 -17.43
N PHE A 120 19.41 33.63 -18.34
CA PHE A 120 18.37 32.98 -19.13
C PHE A 120 18.56 33.07 -20.65
N ASN A 121 19.64 33.69 -21.13
CA ASN A 121 20.15 33.57 -22.51
C ASN A 121 21.09 32.37 -22.62
#